data_AF-A0A538GTI9-F1
#
_entry.id   AF-A0A538GTI9-F1
#
_cell.length_a   1.000
_cell.length_b   1.000
_cell.length_c   1.000
_cell.angle_alpha   90.00
_cell.angle_beta   90.00
_cell.angle_gamma   90.00
#
_symmetry.space_group_name_H-M   'P 1'
#
loop_
_entity.id
_entity.type
_entity.pdbx_description
1 polymer ?
#
loop_
_entity_poly.entity_id
_entity_poly.type
_entity_poly.pdbx_seq_one_letter_code
_entity_poly.pdbx_strand_id
1 'polypeptide(L)'
;MTITPVELHHIELKRGLFGYRPGPVDKLLEEIERSFEDTWRERAEYADRIEELQSDLARHTDLEALLRTTLVTAEKSAHELKAQAKREADLVLEEAHAEARAVTREATAERERLLAHARKVRALLEAALDAVEDASDDASDARAA
;
A
#
# COMPACT_ATOMS: atom_id res chain seq x y z
N MET A 1 -28.03 42.51 -28.17
CA MET A 1 -28.36 43.72 -27.39
C MET A 1 -29.24 43.25 -26.25
N THR A 2 -28.81 43.41 -25.00
CA THR A 2 -29.58 42.97 -23.83
C THR A 2 -30.16 44.21 -23.18
N ILE A 3 -31.42 44.50 -23.50
CA ILE A 3 -32.23 45.47 -22.76
C ILE A 3 -32.48 44.84 -21.39
N THR A 4 -32.17 45.56 -20.31
CA THR A 4 -32.51 45.12 -18.95
C THR A 4 -34.02 45.31 -18.70
N PRO A 5 -34.64 44.58 -17.75
CA PRO A 5 -36.04 44.81 -17.39
C PRO A 5 -36.32 46.28 -17.06
N VAL A 6 -35.39 46.93 -16.35
CA VAL A 6 -35.45 48.37 -16.02
C VAL A 6 -35.40 49.24 -17.27
N GLU A 7 -34.55 48.94 -18.24
CA GLU A 7 -34.50 49.68 -19.50
C GLU A 7 -35.78 49.50 -20.31
N LEU A 8 -36.40 48.32 -20.28
CA LEU A 8 -37.66 48.05 -20.97
C LEU A 8 -38.80 48.95 -20.45
N HIS A 9 -38.84 49.20 -19.14
CA HIS A 9 -39.82 50.08 -18.50
C HIS A 9 -39.74 51.53 -18.98
N HIS A 10 -38.55 51.98 -19.40
CA HIS A 10 -38.30 53.35 -19.85
C HIS A 10 -38.39 53.52 -21.37
N ILE A 11 -38.81 52.50 -22.12
CA ILE A 11 -38.96 52.59 -23.58
C ILE A 11 -40.26 53.31 -23.92
N GLU A 12 -40.13 54.54 -24.41
CA GLU A 12 -41.25 55.28 -24.98
C GLU A 12 -41.37 55.05 -26.50
N LEU A 13 -42.52 54.53 -26.94
CA LEU A 13 -42.80 54.34 -28.36
C LEU A 13 -43.39 55.62 -28.98
N LYS A 14 -42.76 56.10 -30.06
CA LYS A 14 -43.27 57.27 -30.82
C LYS A 14 -44.60 56.93 -31.51
N ARG A 15 -45.56 57.85 -31.43
CA ARG A 15 -46.87 57.72 -32.09
C ARG A 15 -46.77 58.13 -33.57
N GLY A 16 -47.41 57.37 -34.46
CA GLY A 16 -47.46 57.63 -35.90
C GLY A 16 -48.88 57.51 -36.46
N LEU A 17 -49.13 58.13 -37.63
CA LEU A 17 -50.47 58.26 -38.24
C LEU A 17 -51.17 56.90 -38.54
N PHE A 18 -50.39 55.83 -38.72
CA PHE A 18 -50.86 54.46 -39.00
C PHE A 18 -50.33 53.44 -37.98
N GLY A 19 -50.05 53.87 -36.74
CA GLY A 19 -49.46 53.02 -35.70
C GLY A 19 -50.45 52.12 -34.96
N TYR A 20 -49.91 51.22 -34.14
CA TYR A 20 -50.70 50.39 -33.23
C TYR A 20 -51.41 51.22 -32.16
N ARG A 21 -52.51 50.67 -31.61
CA ARG A 21 -53.29 51.33 -30.56
C ARG A 21 -52.48 51.36 -29.25
N PRO A 22 -52.34 52.54 -28.58
CA PRO A 22 -51.52 52.66 -27.36
C PRO A 22 -51.93 51.71 -26.25
N GLY A 23 -53.21 51.70 -25.83
CA GLY A 23 -53.63 50.90 -24.66
C GLY A 23 -53.32 49.39 -24.73
N PRO A 24 -53.63 48.69 -25.84
CA PRO A 24 -53.23 47.29 -26.00
C PRO A 24 -51.71 47.06 -26.08
N VAL A 25 -50.96 48.01 -26.66
CA VAL A 25 -49.49 47.93 -26.75
C VAL A 25 -48.86 48.13 -25.37
N ASP A 26 -49.34 49.11 -24.60
CA ASP A 26 -48.86 49.40 -23.25
C ASP A 26 -49.07 48.19 -22.33
N LYS A 27 -50.25 47.54 -22.38
CA LYS A 27 -50.51 46.29 -21.66
C LYS A 27 -49.57 45.15 -22.06
N LEU A 28 -49.29 45.02 -23.37
CA LEU A 28 -48.35 44.02 -23.86
C LEU A 28 -46.93 44.29 -23.35
N LEU A 29 -46.50 45.56 -23.31
CA LEU A 29 -45.20 45.93 -22.77
C LEU A 29 -45.10 45.62 -21.28
N GLU A 30 -46.15 45.89 -20.49
CA GLU A 30 -46.21 45.51 -19.07
C GLU A 30 -46.13 43.98 -18.86
N GLU A 31 -46.78 43.18 -19.71
CA GLU A 31 -46.71 41.72 -19.66
C GLU A 31 -45.31 41.21 -20.05
N ILE A 32 -44.72 41.78 -21.10
CA ILE A 32 -43.35 41.45 -21.52
C ILE A 32 -42.36 41.81 -20.41
N GLU A 33 -42.47 42.99 -19.80
CA GLU A 33 -41.58 43.44 -18.72
C GLU A 33 -41.57 42.45 -17.56
N ARG A 34 -42.76 42.04 -17.10
CA ARG A 34 -42.91 41.09 -15.99
C ARG A 34 -42.31 39.73 -16.32
N SER A 35 -42.60 39.19 -17.50
CA SER A 35 -42.02 37.93 -17.97
C SER A 35 -40.50 38.02 -18.13
N PHE A 36 -39.99 39.19 -18.53
CA PHE A 36 -38.56 39.42 -18.70
C PHE A 36 -37.83 39.53 -17.36
N GLU A 37 -38.45 40.17 -16.36
CA GLU A 37 -37.94 40.23 -15.00
C GLU A 37 -37.87 38.83 -14.36
N ASP A 38 -38.93 38.03 -14.49
CA ASP A 38 -38.96 36.64 -13.99
C ASP A 38 -37.83 35.81 -14.63
N THR A 39 -37.70 35.88 -15.96
CA THR A 39 -36.65 35.16 -16.70
C THR A 39 -35.25 35.62 -16.28
N TRP A 40 -35.06 36.93 -16.04
CA TRP A 40 -33.78 37.47 -15.62
C TRP A 40 -33.40 37.01 -14.21
N ARG A 41 -34.39 36.93 -13.31
CA ARG A 41 -34.20 36.40 -11.96
C ARG A 41 -33.83 34.94 -11.98
N GLU A 42 -34.58 34.11 -12.70
CA GLU A 42 -34.27 32.68 -12.88
C GLU A 42 -32.88 32.49 -13.47
N ARG A 43 -32.49 33.30 -14.47
CA ARG A 43 -31.15 33.26 -15.05
C ARG A 43 -30.06 33.54 -14.00
N ALA A 44 -30.27 34.52 -13.13
CA ALA A 44 -29.32 34.83 -12.06
C ALA A 44 -29.22 33.67 -11.06
N GLU A 45 -30.35 33.12 -10.63
CA GLU A 45 -30.39 31.95 -9.73
C GLU A 45 -29.69 30.73 -10.34
N TYR A 46 -29.92 30.45 -11.63
CA TYR A 46 -29.23 29.37 -12.32
C TYR A 46 -27.73 29.63 -12.48
N ALA A 47 -27.31 30.88 -12.71
CA ALA A 47 -25.90 31.23 -12.79
C ALA A 47 -25.19 30.96 -11.45
N ASP A 48 -25.79 31.39 -10.34
CA ASP A 48 -25.27 31.13 -8.99
C ASP A 48 -25.19 29.63 -8.70
N ARG A 49 -26.24 28.87 -9.09
CA ARG A 49 -26.28 27.41 -8.96
C ARG A 49 -25.18 26.72 -9.76
N ILE A 50 -24.91 27.20 -10.97
CA ILE A 50 -23.84 26.66 -11.82
C ILE A 50 -22.47 26.91 -11.18
N GLU A 51 -22.24 28.10 -10.65
CA GLU A 51 -20.97 28.41 -9.95
C GLU A 51 -20.78 27.51 -8.71
N GLU A 52 -21.83 27.31 -7.91
CA GLU A 52 -21.83 26.40 -6.76
C GLU A 52 -21.46 24.96 -7.19
N LEU A 53 -22.16 24.43 -8.22
CA LEU A 53 -21.93 23.08 -8.73
C LEU A 53 -20.54 22.91 -9.36
N GLN A 54 -20.01 23.94 -10.02
CA GLN A 54 -18.66 23.92 -10.59
C GLN A 54 -17.60 23.88 -9.49
N SER A 55 -17.79 24.64 -8.41
CA SER A 55 -16.91 24.62 -7.23
C SER A 55 -16.90 23.24 -6.56
N ASP A 56 -18.08 22.65 -6.38
CA ASP A 56 -18.23 21.31 -5.82
C ASP A 56 -17.58 20.24 -6.71
N LEU A 57 -17.77 20.33 -8.03
CA LEU A 57 -17.16 19.42 -8.99
C LEU A 57 -15.63 19.52 -8.97
N ALA A 58 -15.08 20.73 -8.89
CA ALA A 58 -13.63 20.93 -8.76
C ALA A 58 -13.10 20.26 -7.50
N ARG A 59 -13.75 20.48 -6.35
CA ARG A 59 -13.39 19.83 -5.08
C ARG A 59 -13.44 18.31 -5.15
N HIS A 60 -14.47 17.74 -5.78
CA HIS A 60 -14.58 16.30 -5.98
C HIS A 60 -13.50 15.75 -6.90
N THR A 61 -13.15 16.47 -7.96
CA THR A 61 -12.08 16.09 -8.90
C THR A 61 -10.72 16.06 -8.19
N ASP A 62 -10.43 17.07 -7.37
CA ASP A 62 -9.18 17.12 -6.59
C ASP A 62 -9.10 15.98 -5.57
N LEU A 63 -10.21 15.68 -4.90
CA LEU A 63 -10.30 14.56 -3.97
C LEU A 63 -10.08 13.21 -4.67
N GLU A 64 -10.69 13.02 -5.85
CA GLU A 64 -10.52 11.80 -6.65
C GLU A 64 -9.05 11.63 -7.09
N ALA A 65 -8.41 12.71 -7.53
CA ALA A 65 -7.00 12.69 -7.91
C ALA A 65 -6.09 12.32 -6.72
N LEU A 66 -6.37 12.87 -5.54
CA LEU A 66 -5.65 12.54 -4.31
C LEU A 66 -5.86 11.06 -3.92
N LEU A 67 -7.10 10.58 -3.95
CA LEU A 67 -7.42 9.18 -3.64
C LEU A 67 -6.72 8.22 -4.59
N ARG A 68 -6.75 8.51 -5.90
CA ARG A 68 -6.06 7.70 -6.91
C ARG A 68 -4.55 7.65 -6.66
N THR A 69 -3.93 8.79 -6.36
CA THR A 69 -2.49 8.87 -6.06
C THR A 69 -2.15 8.10 -4.79
N THR A 70 -3.00 8.21 -3.76
CA THR A 70 -2.83 7.51 -2.48
C THR A 70 -2.95 6.00 -2.67
N LEU A 71 -3.94 5.53 -3.45
CA LEU A 71 -4.12 4.10 -3.73
C LEU A 71 -2.93 3.52 -4.49
N VAL A 72 -2.43 4.19 -5.53
CA VAL A 72 -1.25 3.75 -6.28
C VAL A 72 -0.02 3.70 -5.37
N THR A 73 0.14 4.69 -4.50
CA THR A 73 1.25 4.72 -3.54
C THR A 73 1.13 3.59 -2.52
N ALA A 74 -0.07 3.36 -1.99
CA ALA A 74 -0.34 2.27 -1.04
C ALA A 74 -0.09 0.89 -1.66
N GLU A 75 -0.52 0.68 -2.91
CA GLU A 75 -0.26 -0.54 -3.67
C GLU A 75 1.25 -0.75 -3.87
N LYS A 76 1.97 0.29 -4.29
CA LYS A 76 3.43 0.23 -4.46
C LYS A 76 4.13 -0.12 -3.15
N SER A 77 3.78 0.55 -2.05
CA SER A 77 4.32 0.26 -0.72
C SER A 77 4.02 -1.17 -0.26
N ALA A 78 2.81 -1.68 -0.51
CA ALA A 78 2.44 -3.05 -0.20
C ALA A 78 3.28 -4.06 -1.01
N HIS A 79 3.52 -3.79 -2.29
CA HIS A 79 4.40 -4.61 -3.12
C HIS A 79 5.86 -4.59 -2.64
N GLU A 80 6.37 -3.42 -2.28
CA GLU A 80 7.74 -3.27 -1.75
C GLU A 80 7.90 -4.02 -0.43
N LEU A 81 6.95 -3.88 0.51
CA LEU A 81 6.95 -4.61 1.78
C LEU A 81 6.90 -6.13 1.56
N LYS A 82 6.05 -6.61 0.64
CA LYS A 82 5.98 -8.04 0.32
C LYS A 82 7.29 -8.55 -0.27
N ALA A 83 7.92 -7.78 -1.15
CA ALA A 83 9.20 -8.14 -1.76
C ALA A 83 10.33 -8.14 -0.71
N GLN A 84 10.34 -7.18 0.21
CA GLN A 84 11.28 -7.13 1.31
C GLN A 84 11.11 -8.31 2.26
N ALA A 85 9.89 -8.57 2.73
CA ALA A 85 9.59 -9.70 3.60
C ALA A 85 10.01 -11.05 2.98
N LYS A 86 9.84 -11.20 1.65
CA LYS A 86 10.32 -12.40 0.94
C LYS A 86 11.84 -12.51 0.97
N ARG A 87 12.57 -11.43 0.69
CA ARG A 87 14.05 -11.42 0.76
C ARG A 87 14.55 -11.71 2.17
N GLU A 88 13.93 -11.12 3.18
CA GLU A 88 14.27 -11.37 4.58
C GLU A 88 13.99 -12.83 4.96
N ALA A 89 12.86 -13.40 4.53
CA ALA A 89 12.56 -14.81 4.77
C ALA A 89 13.59 -15.74 4.09
N ASP A 90 13.98 -15.44 2.84
CA ASP A 90 15.00 -16.21 2.13
C ASP A 90 16.36 -16.15 2.86
N LEU A 91 16.76 -14.97 3.34
CA LEU A 91 17.98 -14.78 4.14
C LEU A 91 17.94 -15.58 5.46
N VAL A 92 16.83 -15.48 6.20
CA VAL A 92 16.66 -16.23 7.46
C VAL A 92 16.74 -17.74 7.21
N LEU A 93 16.16 -18.24 6.11
CA LEU A 93 16.28 -19.66 5.73
C LEU A 93 17.72 -20.04 5.39
N GLU A 94 18.44 -19.20 4.65
CA GLU A 94 19.85 -19.46 4.32
C GLU A 94 20.73 -19.49 5.57
N GLU A 95 20.54 -18.55 6.49
CA GLU A 95 21.24 -18.49 7.78
C GLU A 95 20.93 -19.73 8.63
N ALA A 96 19.65 -20.08 8.80
CA ALA A 96 19.23 -21.26 9.54
C ALA A 96 19.82 -22.55 8.94
N HIS A 97 19.86 -22.67 7.61
CA HIS A 97 20.49 -23.80 6.94
C HIS A 97 22.01 -23.82 7.14
N ALA A 98 22.68 -22.66 7.13
CA ALA A 98 24.11 -22.56 7.37
C ALA A 98 24.45 -22.96 8.82
N GLU A 99 23.68 -22.48 9.79
CA GLU A 99 23.83 -22.82 11.21
C GLU A 99 23.57 -24.31 11.45
N ALA A 100 22.48 -24.87 10.90
CA ALA A 100 22.19 -26.29 11.02
C ALA A 100 23.34 -27.17 10.45
N ARG A 101 23.94 -26.77 9.33
CA ARG A 101 25.12 -27.45 8.77
C ARG A 101 26.33 -27.31 9.67
N ALA A 102 26.56 -26.13 10.27
CA ALA A 102 27.66 -25.90 11.19
C ALA A 102 27.53 -26.79 12.43
N VAL A 103 26.36 -26.79 13.07
CA VAL A 103 26.04 -27.63 14.24
C VAL A 103 26.21 -29.10 13.91
N THR A 104 25.70 -29.56 12.75
CA THR A 104 25.86 -30.96 12.32
C THR A 104 27.33 -31.33 12.15
N ARG A 105 28.13 -30.47 11.51
CA ARG A 105 29.57 -30.69 11.32
C ARG A 105 30.30 -30.78 12.66
N GLU A 106 30.02 -29.85 13.57
CA GLU A 106 30.60 -29.84 14.91
C GLU A 106 30.25 -31.12 15.68
N ALA A 107 28.97 -31.50 15.70
CA ALA A 107 28.51 -32.73 16.34
C ALA A 107 29.17 -33.98 15.74
N THR A 108 29.33 -34.04 14.41
CA THR A 108 30.04 -35.16 13.77
C THR A 108 31.51 -35.20 14.10
N ALA A 109 32.18 -34.04 14.15
CA ALA A 109 33.60 -33.95 14.50
C ALA A 109 33.83 -34.38 15.95
N GLU A 110 32.97 -33.94 16.87
CA GLU A 110 33.05 -34.33 18.28
C GLU A 110 32.74 -35.83 18.46
N ARG A 111 31.75 -36.37 17.74
CA ARG A 111 31.48 -37.81 17.73
C ARG A 111 32.71 -38.61 17.28
N GLU A 112 33.34 -38.23 16.18
CA GLU A 112 34.54 -38.94 15.68
C GLU A 112 35.71 -38.84 16.68
N ARG A 113 35.87 -37.69 17.32
CA ARG A 113 36.87 -37.51 18.40
C ARG A 113 36.61 -38.43 19.59
N LEU A 114 35.37 -38.51 20.06
CA LEU A 114 34.97 -39.40 21.16
C LEU A 114 35.17 -40.87 20.80
N LEU A 115 34.83 -41.27 19.56
CA LEU A 115 35.07 -42.63 19.08
C LEU A 115 36.57 -42.96 19.01
N ALA A 116 37.41 -42.03 18.55
CA ALA A 116 38.85 -42.20 18.53
C ALA A 116 39.42 -42.34 19.96
N HIS A 117 38.95 -41.51 20.90
CA HIS A 117 39.33 -41.63 22.32
C HIS A 117 38.90 -42.99 22.90
N ALA A 118 37.67 -43.43 22.67
CA ALA A 118 37.17 -44.70 23.15
C ALA A 118 37.99 -45.89 22.60
N ARG A 119 38.35 -45.88 21.31
CA ARG A 119 39.23 -46.90 20.72
C ARG A 119 40.61 -46.91 21.38
N LYS A 120 41.20 -45.74 21.62
CA LYS A 120 42.50 -45.64 22.29
C LYS A 120 42.45 -46.19 23.71
N VAL A 121 41.42 -45.84 24.48
CA VAL A 121 41.23 -46.37 25.83
C VAL A 121 41.09 -47.89 25.80
N ARG A 122 40.29 -48.43 24.88
CA ARG A 122 40.14 -49.88 24.72
C ARG A 122 41.49 -50.56 24.41
N ALA A 123 42.25 -50.06 23.45
CA ALA A 123 43.55 -50.63 23.08
C ALA A 123 44.55 -50.60 24.24
N LEU A 124 44.55 -49.52 25.05
CA LEU A 124 45.39 -49.44 26.25
C LEU A 124 44.97 -50.46 27.33
N LEU A 125 43.67 -50.70 27.49
CA LEU A 125 43.15 -51.70 28.42
C LEU A 125 43.48 -53.13 27.96
N GLU A 126 43.34 -53.42 26.67
CA GLU A 126 43.72 -54.71 26.07
C GLU A 126 45.22 -54.98 26.29
N ALA A 127 46.09 -54.02 25.95
CA ALA A 127 47.53 -54.16 26.19
C ALA A 127 47.91 -54.30 27.69
N ALA A 128 47.17 -53.64 28.59
CA ALA A 128 47.38 -53.78 30.02
C ALA A 128 46.93 -55.15 30.56
N LEU A 129 45.89 -55.74 29.97
CA LEU A 129 45.44 -57.10 30.29
C LEU A 129 46.47 -58.13 29.83
N ASP A 130 46.93 -58.05 28.58
CA ASP A 130 47.96 -58.95 28.02
C ASP A 130 49.23 -58.92 28.89
N ALA A 131 49.71 -57.72 29.29
CA ALA A 131 50.88 -57.59 30.14
C ALA A 131 50.71 -58.21 31.55
N VAL A 132 49.48 -58.28 32.07
CA VAL A 132 49.18 -58.93 33.35
C VAL A 132 49.11 -60.44 33.19
N GLU A 133 48.57 -60.94 32.08
CA GLU A 133 48.56 -62.38 31.74
C GLU A 133 50.00 -62.89 31.59
N ASP A 134 50.83 -62.22 30.78
CA ASP A 134 52.25 -62.57 30.60
C ASP A 134 53.01 -62.60 31.94
N ALA A 135 52.81 -61.59 32.80
CA ALA A 135 53.45 -61.55 34.12
C ALA A 135 52.96 -62.64 35.08
N SER A 136 51.73 -63.12 34.90
CA SER A 136 51.16 -64.21 35.70
C SER A 136 51.68 -65.58 35.25
N ASP A 137 51.88 -65.77 33.95
CA ASP A 137 52.45 -66.98 33.37
C ASP A 137 53.94 -67.11 33.74
N ASP A 138 54.72 -66.03 33.63
CA ASP A 138 56.13 -65.97 34.07
C ASP A 138 56.28 -66.31 35.58
N ALA A 139 55.35 -65.83 36.42
CA ALA A 139 55.36 -66.11 37.85
C ALA A 139 54.96 -67.57 38.19
N SER A 140 54.22 -68.23 37.29
CA SER A 140 53.84 -69.64 37.43
C SER A 140 54.98 -70.58 37.02
N ASP A 141 55.70 -70.25 35.93
CA ASP A 141 56.86 -70.99 35.46
C ASP A 141 58.05 -70.87 36.44
N ALA A 142 58.26 -69.69 37.03
CA ALA A 142 59.29 -69.49 38.06
C ALA A 142 59.02 -70.26 39.37
N ARG A 143 57.78 -70.71 39.61
CA ARG A 143 57.42 -71.57 40.77
C ARG A 143 57.47 -73.06 40.45
N ALA A 144 57.50 -73.44 39.17
CA ALA A 144 57.54 -74.83 38.71
C ALA A 144 58.97 -75.35 38.45
N ALA A 145 59.96 -74.45 38.40
CA ALA A 145 61.40 -74.74 38.32
C ALA A 145 62.06 -74.79 39.71
#